data_AF-A0A2V5UBD2-F1
#
_entry.id   AF-A0A2V5UBD2-F1
#
_cell.length_a   1.000
_cell.length_b   1.000
_cell.length_c   1.000
_cell.angle_alpha   90.00
_cell.angle_beta   90.00
_cell.angle_gamma   90.00
#
_symmetry.space_group_name_H-M   'P 1'
#
loop_
_entity.id
_entity.type
_entity.pdbx_description
1 polymer ?
#
loop_
_entity_poly.entity_id
_entity_poly.type
_entity_poly.pdbx_seq_one_letter_code
_entity_poly.pdbx_strand_id
1 'polypeptide(L)'
;MAEAEKYRVLPLFAEVAFLWGSPKDSTDQTKFVYYNGTENISSGMIPPIYNRSYSISADLYTPGRPGLGLRPGIAGVIVAEGSFLGGFSLYVEEGRLKHTYSFLGLRLDTITSRDELPKGKVNVRYEFTADKPGEFATSGTGRVFIAVPWSPKYSG
;
A
#
# COMPACT_ATOMS: atom_id res chain seq x y z
N MET A 1 -14.51 24.20 -27.19
CA MET A 1 -13.16 24.61 -26.74
C MET A 1 -13.02 26.11 -26.47
N ALA A 2 -13.86 27.01 -26.97
CA ALA A 2 -13.62 28.46 -26.84
C ALA A 2 -14.30 29.16 -25.63
N GLU A 3 -15.19 28.50 -24.89
CA GLU A 3 -16.04 29.17 -23.89
C GLU A 3 -15.65 28.91 -22.43
N ALA A 4 -14.83 27.87 -22.17
CA ALA A 4 -14.36 27.51 -20.82
C ALA A 4 -13.14 28.31 -20.35
N GLU A 5 -12.33 28.84 -21.27
CA GLU A 5 -11.09 29.58 -20.96
C GLU A 5 -11.39 31.01 -20.44
N LYS A 6 -12.54 31.57 -20.85
CA LYS A 6 -12.91 32.96 -20.58
C LYS A 6 -13.31 33.22 -19.12
N TYR A 7 -13.78 32.21 -18.40
CA TYR A 7 -14.35 32.40 -17.07
C TYR A 7 -13.41 31.99 -15.92
N ARG A 8 -12.19 31.49 -16.19
CA ARG A 8 -11.29 30.92 -15.14
C ARG A 8 -12.03 29.97 -14.18
N VAL A 9 -13.06 29.32 -14.71
CA VAL A 9 -13.79 28.24 -14.06
C VAL A 9 -13.03 27.00 -14.52
N LEU A 10 -11.90 26.74 -13.85
CA LEU A 10 -11.41 25.38 -13.68
C LEU A 10 -11.75 24.95 -12.25
N PRO A 11 -13.00 24.52 -11.95
CA PRO A 11 -13.32 24.06 -10.62
C PRO A 11 -13.59 22.55 -10.67
N LEU A 12 -13.15 21.85 -9.64
CA LEU A 12 -13.69 20.55 -9.21
C LEU A 12 -13.41 19.33 -10.10
N PHE A 13 -13.09 19.48 -11.38
CA PHE A 13 -12.76 18.32 -12.24
C PHE A 13 -11.32 17.83 -12.13
N ALA A 14 -10.42 18.57 -11.48
CA ALA A 14 -9.04 18.11 -11.25
C ALA A 14 -8.98 16.87 -10.34
N GLU A 15 -9.88 16.76 -9.36
CA GLU A 15 -9.98 15.56 -8.50
C GLU A 15 -10.42 14.32 -9.29
N VAL A 16 -11.26 14.52 -10.31
CA VAL A 16 -11.75 13.45 -11.20
C VAL A 16 -10.84 13.24 -12.41
N ALA A 17 -9.92 14.16 -12.71
CA ALA A 17 -8.96 14.02 -13.81
C ALA A 17 -8.03 12.80 -13.60
N PHE A 18 -7.79 12.43 -12.35
CA PHE A 18 -7.07 11.20 -12.02
C PHE A 18 -7.82 9.92 -12.45
N LEU A 19 -9.17 9.93 -12.50
CA LEU A 19 -9.96 8.83 -13.08
C LEU A 19 -9.70 8.68 -14.59
N TRP A 20 -9.48 9.76 -15.33
CA TRP A 20 -9.43 9.75 -16.79
C TRP A 20 -8.03 9.47 -17.38
N GLY A 21 -7.12 8.94 -16.55
CA GLY A 21 -5.71 8.85 -16.86
C GLY A 21 -5.01 10.14 -16.42
N SER A 22 -4.05 10.00 -15.52
CA SER A 22 -3.36 11.12 -14.87
C SER A 22 -2.92 12.19 -15.88
N PRO A 23 -2.94 13.48 -15.48
CA PRO A 23 -2.28 14.52 -16.26
C PRO A 23 -0.85 14.09 -16.57
N LYS A 24 -0.41 14.36 -17.79
CA LYS A 24 0.90 14.01 -18.36
C LYS A 24 2.10 14.50 -17.53
N ASP A 25 1.84 15.33 -16.52
CA ASP A 25 2.78 15.97 -15.60
C ASP A 25 2.71 15.40 -14.16
N SER A 26 2.29 14.14 -13.95
CA SER A 26 2.55 13.48 -12.68
C SER A 26 4.07 13.33 -12.54
N THR A 27 4.67 13.99 -11.55
CA THR A 27 6.12 13.95 -11.24
C THR A 27 6.74 12.57 -11.52
N ASP A 28 7.93 12.51 -12.13
CA ASP A 28 8.70 11.27 -12.34
C ASP A 28 9.05 10.51 -11.03
N GLN A 29 8.61 11.04 -9.89
CA GLN A 29 8.77 10.46 -8.58
C GLN A 29 7.93 9.20 -8.44
N THR A 30 8.62 8.07 -8.43
CA THR A 30 8.05 6.73 -8.25
C THR A 30 8.27 6.18 -6.84
N LYS A 31 9.02 6.88 -6.00
CA LYS A 31 9.36 6.47 -4.63
C LYS A 31 8.97 7.52 -3.60
N PHE A 32 8.18 7.06 -2.63
CA PHE A 32 7.72 7.84 -1.49
C PHE A 32 8.14 7.09 -0.22
N VAL A 33 8.80 7.79 0.70
CA VAL A 33 9.33 7.20 1.95
C VAL A 33 8.72 7.97 3.12
N TYR A 34 8.03 7.24 3.98
CA TYR A 34 7.48 7.76 5.23
C TYR A 34 8.28 7.20 6.40
N TYR A 35 8.69 8.07 7.32
CA TYR A 35 9.48 7.68 8.48
C TYR A 35 8.59 7.45 9.70
N ASN A 36 9.13 6.77 10.70
CA ASN A 36 8.41 6.49 11.95
C ASN A 36 7.86 7.78 12.59
N GLY A 37 6.64 7.72 13.13
CA GLY A 37 5.92 8.89 13.66
C GLY A 37 5.15 9.70 12.61
N THR A 38 5.12 9.25 11.35
CA THR A 38 4.23 9.84 10.34
C THR A 38 2.80 9.40 10.61
N GLU A 39 1.96 10.34 11.05
CA GLU A 39 0.51 10.15 11.19
C GLU A 39 -0.21 11.10 10.23
N ASN A 40 -1.33 10.63 9.64
CA ASN A 40 -2.23 11.41 8.78
C ASN A 40 -1.55 12.15 7.62
N ILE A 41 -1.29 11.41 6.54
CA ILE A 41 -0.90 11.99 5.25
C ILE A 41 -2.16 12.50 4.55
N SER A 42 -2.16 13.77 4.12
CA SER A 42 -3.26 14.37 3.36
C SER A 42 -3.56 13.56 2.09
N SER A 43 -4.83 13.41 1.72
CA SER A 43 -5.28 12.61 0.57
C SER A 43 -4.64 13.01 -0.77
N GLY A 44 -4.16 14.25 -0.90
CA GLY A 44 -3.43 14.74 -2.08
C GLY A 44 -1.95 14.32 -2.16
N MET A 45 -1.40 13.72 -1.11
CA MET A 45 0.00 13.26 -1.03
C MET A 45 0.13 11.74 -1.18
N ILE A 46 -0.97 11.08 -1.57
CA ILE A 46 -0.98 9.65 -1.85
C ILE A 46 -0.26 9.44 -3.19
N PRO A 47 0.69 8.49 -3.26
CA PRO A 47 1.35 8.16 -4.52
C PRO A 47 0.29 7.78 -5.58
N PRO A 48 0.46 8.19 -6.85
CA PRO A 48 -0.49 7.85 -7.91
C PRO A 48 -0.39 6.34 -8.24
N ILE A 49 -1.08 5.50 -7.45
CA ILE A 49 -0.99 4.04 -7.53
C ILE A 49 -2.09 3.40 -8.40
N TYR A 50 -3.19 4.12 -8.66
CA TYR A 50 -4.30 3.54 -9.40
C TYR A 50 -3.92 3.29 -10.87
N ASN A 51 -4.42 2.18 -11.43
CA ASN A 51 -4.09 1.68 -12.77
C ASN A 51 -2.59 1.43 -13.00
N ARG A 52 -1.78 1.28 -11.93
CA ARG A 52 -0.35 1.00 -12.01
C ARG A 52 0.02 -0.19 -11.14
N SER A 53 1.09 -0.87 -11.53
CA SER A 53 1.79 -1.77 -10.62
C SER A 53 2.48 -0.96 -9.54
N TYR A 54 2.37 -1.36 -8.28
CA TYR A 54 2.97 -0.64 -7.16
C TYR A 54 3.44 -1.61 -6.08
N SER A 55 4.33 -1.15 -5.22
CA SER A 55 4.80 -1.91 -4.08
C SER A 55 4.86 -1.06 -2.82
N ILE A 56 4.51 -1.66 -1.69
CA ILE A 56 4.66 -1.08 -0.35
C ILE A 56 5.71 -1.92 0.37
N SER A 57 6.73 -1.30 0.94
CA SER A 57 7.77 -1.97 1.71
C SER A 57 7.95 -1.28 3.06
N ALA A 58 8.09 -2.06 4.12
CA ALA A 58 8.34 -1.55 5.46
C ALA A 58 9.37 -2.42 6.20
N ASP A 59 10.30 -1.76 6.89
CA ASP A 59 11.21 -2.41 7.83
C ASP A 59 10.59 -2.38 9.23
N LEU A 60 10.40 -3.56 9.80
CA LEU A 60 9.77 -3.76 11.11
C LEU A 60 10.74 -4.44 12.07
N TYR A 61 10.57 -4.16 13.36
CA TYR A 61 11.15 -4.97 14.42
C TYR A 61 10.04 -5.69 15.15
N THR A 62 10.04 -7.02 15.10
CA THR A 62 9.03 -7.82 15.76
C THR A 62 9.56 -8.43 17.06
N PRO A 63 8.80 -8.41 18.16
CA PRO A 63 9.15 -9.16 19.36
C PRO A 63 9.02 -10.69 19.18
N GLY A 64 8.50 -11.15 18.04
CA GLY A 64 8.04 -12.53 17.83
C GLY A 64 6.76 -12.84 18.60
N ARG A 65 6.34 -14.12 18.55
CA ARG A 65 5.21 -14.58 19.36
C ARG A 65 5.56 -14.49 20.85
N PRO A 66 4.72 -13.86 21.70
CA PRO A 66 4.94 -13.85 23.14
C PRO A 66 4.99 -15.27 23.71
N GLY A 67 5.88 -15.51 24.67
CA GLY A 67 6.11 -16.82 25.28
C GLY A 67 4.85 -17.49 25.85
N LEU A 68 4.90 -18.82 25.92
CA LEU A 68 3.84 -19.77 26.28
C LEU A 68 2.60 -19.84 25.37
N GLY A 69 2.51 -19.04 24.29
CA GLY A 69 1.40 -19.14 23.32
C GLY A 69 0.04 -18.70 23.86
N LEU A 70 0.01 -18.04 25.02
CA LEU A 70 -1.20 -17.60 25.71
C LEU A 70 -1.73 -16.23 25.26
N ARG A 71 -1.02 -15.53 24.37
CA ARG A 71 -1.43 -14.23 23.81
C ARG A 71 -1.62 -14.35 22.30
N PRO A 72 -2.59 -13.60 21.72
CA PRO A 72 -2.66 -13.43 20.27
C PRO A 72 -1.31 -12.90 19.76
N GLY A 73 -0.92 -13.32 18.56
CA GLY A 73 0.31 -12.86 17.92
C GLY A 73 0.35 -11.34 17.77
N ILE A 74 1.47 -10.82 17.27
CA ILE A 74 1.64 -9.37 17.07
C ILE A 74 0.52 -8.83 16.17
N ALA A 75 0.01 -7.64 16.49
CA ALA A 75 -0.97 -6.94 15.68
C ALA A 75 -0.62 -5.45 15.56
N GLY A 76 -0.93 -4.84 14.43
CA GLY A 76 -0.72 -3.42 14.17
C GLY A 76 -0.85 -3.06 12.69
N VAL A 77 -1.22 -1.82 12.39
CA VAL A 77 -1.32 -1.31 11.01
C VAL A 77 0.01 -0.71 10.60
N ILE A 78 0.49 -1.06 9.41
CA ILE A 78 1.72 -0.51 8.82
C ILE A 78 1.39 0.72 7.99
N VAL A 79 0.38 0.59 7.12
CA VAL A 79 -0.19 1.69 6.35
C VAL A 79 -1.65 1.41 6.07
N ALA A 80 -2.45 2.46 6.06
CA ALA A 80 -3.82 2.43 5.59
C ALA A 80 -4.08 3.69 4.76
N GLU A 81 -4.78 3.51 3.65
CA GLU A 81 -5.24 4.57 2.76
C GLU A 81 -6.70 4.32 2.43
N GLY A 82 -7.47 5.41 2.38
CA GLY A 82 -8.89 5.38 2.06
C GLY A 82 -9.22 6.56 1.18
N SER A 83 -9.88 6.28 0.06
CA SER A 83 -10.40 7.24 -0.91
C SER A 83 -11.87 6.94 -1.21
N PHE A 84 -12.53 7.86 -1.90
CA PHE A 84 -13.93 7.71 -2.32
C PHE A 84 -14.15 6.47 -3.21
N LEU A 85 -13.12 6.05 -3.97
CA LEU A 85 -13.20 4.88 -4.84
C LEU A 85 -12.93 3.55 -4.14
N GLY A 86 -12.49 3.58 -2.88
CA GLY A 86 -11.91 2.42 -2.21
C GLY A 86 -10.61 2.77 -1.50
N GLY A 87 -9.95 1.76 -0.94
CA GLY A 87 -8.72 1.96 -0.18
C GLY A 87 -8.02 0.65 0.13
N PHE A 88 -6.82 0.73 0.67
CA PHE A 88 -6.05 -0.45 1.07
C PHE A 88 -5.47 -0.30 2.47
N SER A 89 -5.18 -1.43 3.10
CA SER A 89 -4.38 -1.47 4.31
C SER A 89 -3.41 -2.63 4.27
N LEU A 90 -2.16 -2.36 4.64
CA LEU A 90 -1.14 -3.34 4.95
C LEU A 90 -0.96 -3.35 6.47
N TYR A 91 -1.13 -4.52 7.09
CA TYR A 91 -1.14 -4.65 8.54
C TYR A 91 -0.65 -6.03 8.96
N VAL A 92 -0.39 -6.17 10.26
CA VAL A 92 -0.09 -7.43 10.92
C VAL A 92 -1.26 -7.77 11.82
N GLU A 93 -1.72 -9.01 11.76
CA GLU A 93 -2.76 -9.54 12.63
C GLU A 93 -2.45 -11.00 12.95
N GLU A 94 -2.53 -11.38 14.22
CA GLU A 94 -2.14 -12.71 14.71
C GLU A 94 -0.71 -13.12 14.30
N GLY A 95 0.19 -12.14 14.21
CA GLY A 95 1.57 -12.34 13.77
C GLY A 95 1.73 -12.54 12.25
N ARG A 96 0.66 -12.53 11.46
CA ARG A 96 0.71 -12.70 10.00
C ARG A 96 0.57 -11.36 9.29
N LEU A 97 1.29 -11.20 8.19
CA LEU A 97 1.19 -10.04 7.32
C LEU A 97 -0.09 -10.16 6.48
N LYS A 98 -0.92 -9.13 6.49
CA LYS A 98 -2.17 -9.06 5.74
C LYS A 98 -2.23 -7.78 4.92
N HIS A 99 -2.75 -7.90 3.71
CA HIS A 99 -3.11 -6.77 2.86
C HIS A 99 -4.58 -6.89 2.50
N THR A 100 -5.37 -5.86 2.79
CA THR A 100 -6.79 -5.79 2.42
C THR A 100 -7.00 -4.64 1.47
N TYR A 101 -7.69 -4.89 0.36
CA TYR A 101 -8.17 -3.87 -0.57
C TYR A 101 -9.69 -3.83 -0.55
N SER A 102 -10.26 -2.63 -0.40
CA SER A 102 -11.69 -2.36 -0.49
C SER A 102 -11.98 -1.67 -1.81
N PHE A 103 -12.75 -2.31 -2.69
CA PHE A 103 -13.24 -1.70 -3.93
C PHE A 103 -14.65 -1.15 -3.70
N LEU A 104 -14.81 0.18 -3.71
CA LEU A 104 -16.08 0.89 -3.50
C LEU A 104 -16.86 0.48 -2.23
N GLY A 105 -16.20 -0.13 -1.24
CA GLY A 105 -16.87 -0.73 -0.09
C GLY A 105 -17.75 -1.95 -0.41
N LEU A 106 -17.79 -2.39 -1.67
CA LEU A 106 -18.61 -3.51 -2.15
C LEU A 106 -17.84 -4.84 -2.12
N ARG A 107 -16.51 -4.78 -2.23
CA ARG A 107 -15.66 -5.97 -2.24
C ARG A 107 -14.41 -5.75 -1.40
N LEU A 108 -14.16 -6.68 -0.50
CA LEU A 108 -12.97 -6.73 0.35
C LEU A 108 -12.14 -7.94 -0.06
N ASP A 109 -10.99 -7.70 -0.67
CA ASP A 109 -10.04 -8.75 -1.02
C ASP A 109 -8.87 -8.70 -0.02
N THR A 110 -8.70 -9.77 0.76
CA THR A 110 -7.63 -9.88 1.76
C THR A 110 -6.62 -10.96 1.37
N ILE A 111 -5.35 -10.59 1.32
CA ILE A 111 -4.21 -11.49 1.12
C ILE A 111 -3.49 -11.66 2.45
N THR A 112 -3.28 -12.89 2.89
CA THR A 112 -2.61 -13.21 4.16
C THR A 112 -1.34 -14.01 3.90
N SER A 113 -0.27 -13.70 4.63
CA SER A 113 0.97 -14.48 4.59
C SER A 113 0.76 -15.89 5.13
N ARG A 114 1.46 -16.86 4.53
CA ARG A 114 1.46 -18.25 4.99
C ARG A 114 2.18 -18.39 6.33
N ASP A 115 3.26 -17.64 6.50
CA ASP A 115 4.11 -17.67 7.69
C ASP A 115 3.81 -16.49 8.61
N GLU A 116 4.05 -16.70 9.90
CA GLU A 116 4.11 -15.62 10.89
C GLU A 116 5.41 -14.82 10.72
N LEU A 117 5.39 -13.56 11.14
CA LEU A 117 6.58 -12.73 11.14
C LEU A 117 7.61 -13.29 12.14
N PRO A 118 8.84 -13.58 11.67
CA PRO A 118 9.89 -14.09 12.53
C PRO A 118 10.31 -13.01 13.53
N LYS A 119 10.79 -13.44 14.69
CA LYS A 119 11.33 -12.53 15.71
C LYS A 119 12.53 -11.74 15.18
N GLY A 120 12.56 -10.44 15.46
CA GLY A 120 13.68 -9.55 15.16
C GLY A 120 13.39 -8.61 13.99
N LYS A 121 14.45 -8.18 13.30
CA LYS A 121 14.31 -7.30 12.13
C LYS A 121 13.74 -8.10 10.96
N VAL A 122 12.72 -7.54 10.31
CA VAL A 122 12.08 -8.12 9.14
C VAL A 122 11.71 -7.01 8.17
N ASN A 123 11.87 -7.26 6.88
CA ASN A 123 11.31 -6.42 5.83
C ASN A 123 10.03 -7.09 5.33
N VAL A 124 8.93 -6.37 5.36
CA VAL A 124 7.65 -6.81 4.80
C VAL A 124 7.35 -6.03 3.54
N ARG A 125 6.75 -6.71 2.56
CA ARG A 125 6.40 -6.09 1.29
C ARG A 125 5.07 -6.58 0.76
N TYR A 126 4.31 -5.68 0.17
CA TYR A 126 3.20 -5.98 -0.71
C TYR A 126 3.56 -5.51 -2.12
N GLU A 127 3.25 -6.33 -3.13
CA GLU A 127 3.41 -5.99 -4.54
C GLU A 127 2.09 -6.25 -5.27
N PHE A 128 1.60 -5.24 -5.96
CA PHE A 128 0.48 -5.34 -6.89
C PHE A 128 1.01 -5.23 -8.32
N THR A 129 0.68 -6.23 -9.14
CA THR A 129 0.98 -6.23 -10.57
C THR A 129 -0.31 -6.05 -11.34
N ALA A 130 -0.48 -4.91 -12.02
CA ALA A 130 -1.59 -4.68 -12.92
C ALA A 130 -1.44 -5.52 -14.19
N ASP A 131 -2.52 -6.16 -14.64
CA ASP A 131 -2.53 -6.98 -15.86
C ASP A 131 -2.34 -6.11 -17.11
N LYS A 132 -2.94 -4.91 -17.09
CA LYS A 132 -2.81 -3.90 -18.14
C LYS A 132 -2.53 -2.53 -17.54
N PRO A 133 -1.26 -2.19 -17.26
CA PRO A 133 -0.91 -0.91 -16.66
C PRO A 133 -1.34 0.25 -17.56
N GLY A 134 -1.96 1.28 -16.97
CA GLY A 134 -2.43 2.47 -17.69
C GLY A 134 -3.83 2.37 -18.30
N GLU A 135 -4.44 1.19 -18.35
CA GLU A 135 -5.85 1.04 -18.70
C GLU A 135 -6.77 1.32 -17.50
N PHE A 136 -7.91 1.95 -17.76
CA PHE A 136 -8.90 2.23 -16.73
C PHE A 136 -9.49 0.93 -16.18
N ALA A 137 -9.58 0.82 -14.85
CA ALA A 137 -10.14 -0.33 -14.14
C ALA A 137 -9.43 -1.66 -14.45
N THR A 138 -8.11 -1.62 -14.65
CA THR A 138 -7.29 -2.80 -14.85
C THR A 138 -7.31 -3.71 -13.61
N SER A 139 -7.49 -5.02 -13.82
CA SER A 139 -7.29 -6.02 -12.79
C SER A 139 -5.81 -6.25 -12.52
N GLY A 140 -5.50 -7.05 -11.51
CA GLY A 140 -4.13 -7.43 -11.25
C GLY A 140 -4.00 -8.47 -10.16
N THR A 141 -2.76 -8.88 -9.90
CA THR A 141 -2.41 -9.85 -8.87
C THR A 141 -1.65 -9.17 -7.73
N GLY A 142 -2.15 -9.33 -6.51
CA GLY A 142 -1.47 -8.92 -5.29
C GLY A 142 -0.66 -10.06 -4.66
N ARG A 143 0.53 -9.76 -4.12
CA ARG A 143 1.37 -10.71 -3.38
C ARG A 143 1.98 -10.05 -2.15
N VAL A 144 2.09 -10.82 -1.07
CA VAL A 144 2.78 -10.40 0.16
C VAL A 144 4.07 -11.19 0.34
N PHE A 145 5.11 -10.52 0.81
CA PHE A 145 6.44 -11.08 1.03
C PHE A 145 6.95 -10.72 2.42
N ILE A 146 7.66 -11.67 3.02
CA ILE A 146 8.35 -11.52 4.29
C ILE A 146 9.81 -11.87 4.03
N ALA A 147 10.69 -10.88 4.12
CA ALA A 147 12.12 -11.05 3.93
C ALA A 147 12.85 -10.81 5.26
N VAL A 148 13.64 -11.78 5.68
CA VAL A 148 14.57 -11.61 6.80
C VAL A 148 15.91 -11.08 6.27
N PRO A 149 16.49 -10.03 6.87
CA PRO A 149 17.83 -9.61 6.51
C PRO A 149 18.80 -10.77 6.73
N TRP A 150 19.69 -10.98 5.76
CA TRP A 150 20.70 -12.04 5.80
C TRP A 150 21.55 -11.94 7.07
N SER A 151 21.56 -13.01 7.86
CA SER A 151 22.45 -13.15 9.02
C SER A 151 23.58 -14.11 8.61
N PRO A 152 24.84 -13.65 8.53
CA PRO A 152 25.96 -14.56 8.36
C PRO A 152 26.01 -15.45 9.60
N LYS A 153 25.60 -16.70 9.48
CA LYS A 153 25.92 -17.70 10.51
C LYS A 153 27.41 -18.01 10.36
N TYR A 154 28.17 -17.61 11.38
CA TYR A 154 29.53 -18.04 11.75
C TYR A 154 30.22 -18.98 10.75
N SER A 155 31.24 -18.49 10.05
CA SER A 155 32.36 -19.30 9.57
C SER A 155 33.30 -19.54 10.76
N GLY A 156 33.19 -20.70 11.39
CA GLY A 156 34.18 -21.23 12.31
C GLY A 156 35.15 -22.14 11.57
#